data_AF-A0A3A4JUT2-F1
#
_entry.id   AF-A0A3A4JUT2-F1
#
_cell.length_a   1.000
_cell.length_b   1.000
_cell.length_c   1.000
_cell.angle_alpha   90.00
_cell.angle_beta   90.00
_cell.angle_gamma   90.00
#
_symmetry.space_group_name_H-M   'P 1'
#
loop_
_entity.id
_entity.type
_entity.pdbx_description
1 polymer ?
#
loop_
_entity_poly.entity_id
_entity_poly.type
_entity_poly.pdbx_seq_one_letter_code
_entity_poly.pdbx_strand_id
1 'polypeptide(L)'
;MVQGAPKIRQALMAFLDFSRGTVWLAHNSPFDVKILTAEFYRSELPIPARFVLDSCRLSRRFNAGLQSHSLGSVCWHLGIRQEQAHRALGDSLAVMEIFQRIIARHPTMTFGELLERHGKPYNFDRAIATSYCIPRYASLERIE
;
A
#
# COMPACT_ATOMS: atom_id res chain seq x y z
N MET A 1 7.23 2.05 20.82
CA MET A 1 6.22 1.54 21.77
C MET A 1 5.52 0.36 21.15
N VAL A 2 5.61 -0.83 21.75
CA VAL A 2 4.84 -2.04 21.38
C VAL A 2 4.41 -2.85 22.61
N GLN A 3 4.86 -2.46 23.80
CA GLN A 3 4.46 -3.11 25.05
C GLN A 3 2.97 -2.86 25.29
N GLY A 4 2.23 -3.93 25.60
CA GLY A 4 0.78 -3.89 25.79
C GLY A 4 -0.05 -3.78 24.50
N ALA A 5 0.58 -3.72 23.32
CA ALA A 5 -0.15 -3.71 22.06
C ALA A 5 -0.78 -5.08 21.74
N PRO A 6 -1.86 -5.12 20.94
CA PRO A 6 -2.46 -6.37 20.49
C PRO A 6 -1.45 -7.28 19.77
N LYS A 7 -1.68 -8.59 19.85
CA LYS A 7 -0.91 -9.54 19.03
C LYS A 7 -1.20 -9.30 17.54
N ILE A 8 -0.24 -9.61 16.68
CA ILE A 8 -0.36 -9.33 15.24
C ILE A 8 -1.63 -9.91 14.62
N ARG A 9 -2.02 -11.15 14.98
CA ARG A 9 -3.28 -11.76 14.52
C ARG A 9 -4.50 -10.90 14.85
N GLN A 10 -4.59 -10.37 16.07
CA GLN A 10 -5.69 -9.49 16.49
C GLN A 10 -5.67 -8.16 15.74
N ALA A 11 -4.49 -7.58 15.57
CA ALA A 11 -4.33 -6.33 14.83
C ALA A 11 -4.69 -6.48 13.34
N LEU A 12 -4.30 -7.60 12.71
CA LEU A 12 -4.63 -7.90 11.32
C LEU A 12 -6.14 -8.10 11.12
N MET A 13 -6.82 -8.82 12.00
CA MET A 13 -8.28 -8.99 11.92
C MET A 13 -8.99 -7.64 12.05
N ALA A 14 -8.63 -6.82 13.05
CA ALA A 14 -9.20 -5.49 13.22
C ALA A 14 -8.94 -4.58 12.00
N PHE A 15 -7.76 -4.70 11.38
CA PHE A 15 -7.41 -3.96 10.17
C PHE A 15 -8.23 -4.42 8.94
N LEU A 16 -8.46 -5.72 8.77
CA LEU A 16 -9.32 -6.25 7.70
C LEU A 16 -10.76 -5.75 7.83
N ASP A 17 -11.28 -5.70 9.05
CA ASP A 17 -12.61 -5.15 9.32
C ASP A 17 -12.67 -3.64 9.05
N PHE A 18 -11.69 -2.89 9.55
CA PHE A 18 -11.59 -1.44 9.33
C PHE A 18 -11.51 -1.08 7.84
N SER A 19 -10.78 -1.86 7.04
CA SER A 19 -10.53 -1.59 5.62
C SER A 19 -11.51 -2.30 4.68
N ARG A 20 -12.62 -2.82 5.20
CA ARG A 20 -13.67 -3.47 4.40
C ARG A 20 -14.27 -2.49 3.40
N GLY A 21 -14.40 -2.92 2.14
CA GLY A 21 -14.97 -2.09 1.07
C GLY A 21 -14.08 -0.94 0.57
N THR A 22 -12.81 -0.87 1.00
CA THR A 22 -11.89 0.19 0.58
C THR A 22 -10.80 -0.32 -0.37
N VAL A 23 -10.27 0.60 -1.18
CA VAL A 23 -9.05 0.37 -1.98
C VAL A 23 -7.84 0.72 -1.13
N TRP A 24 -6.86 -0.17 -1.07
CA TRP A 24 -5.63 0.07 -0.32
C TRP A 24 -4.66 0.89 -1.15
N LEU A 25 -3.99 1.82 -0.49
CA LEU A 25 -3.00 2.72 -1.09
C LEU A 25 -1.77 2.73 -0.20
N ALA A 26 -0.60 2.54 -0.82
CA ALA A 26 0.70 2.61 -0.15
C ALA A 26 1.71 3.33 -1.05
N HIS A 27 2.91 3.57 -0.55
CA HIS A 27 4.01 4.13 -1.32
C HIS A 27 5.13 3.11 -1.43
N ASN A 28 5.48 2.74 -2.66
CA ASN A 28 6.31 1.57 -2.91
C ASN A 28 5.66 0.31 -2.30
N SER A 29 4.39 0.09 -2.66
CA SER A 29 3.52 -0.95 -2.10
C SER A 29 4.07 -2.38 -2.07
N PRO A 30 5.02 -2.81 -2.92
CA PRO A 30 5.61 -4.15 -2.79
C PRO A 30 6.24 -4.42 -1.43
N PHE A 31 6.76 -3.39 -0.77
CA PHE A 31 7.33 -3.49 0.56
C PHE A 31 6.27 -3.86 1.61
N ASP A 32 5.20 -3.08 1.71
CA ASP A 32 4.10 -3.31 2.66
C ASP A 32 3.39 -4.63 2.38
N VAL A 33 3.09 -4.92 1.11
CA VAL A 33 2.42 -6.16 0.71
C VAL A 33 3.26 -7.36 1.15
N LYS A 34 4.58 -7.35 0.95
CA LYS A 34 5.45 -8.46 1.37
C LYS A 34 5.41 -8.70 2.89
N ILE A 35 5.44 -7.63 3.70
CA ILE A 35 5.38 -7.73 5.16
C ILE A 35 4.01 -8.27 5.58
N LEU A 36 2.92 -7.70 5.06
CA LEU A 36 1.56 -8.12 5.38
C LEU A 36 1.32 -9.58 4.97
N THR A 37 1.76 -10.00 3.78
CA THR A 37 1.66 -11.40 3.33
C THR A 37 2.33 -12.35 4.33
N ALA A 38 3.55 -12.01 4.81
CA ALA A 38 4.26 -12.84 5.78
C ALA A 38 3.52 -12.90 7.12
N GLU A 39 2.97 -11.79 7.59
CA GLU A 39 2.25 -11.74 8.88
C GLU A 39 0.85 -12.40 8.81
N PHE A 40 0.15 -12.33 7.67
CA PHE A 40 -1.06 -13.12 7.43
C PHE A 40 -0.74 -14.61 7.50
N TYR A 41 0.31 -15.04 6.78
CA TYR A 41 0.76 -16.44 6.80
C TYR A 41 1.12 -16.91 8.23
N ARG A 42 1.96 -16.16 8.95
CA ARG A 42 2.38 -16.49 10.33
C ARG A 42 1.22 -16.48 11.33
N SER A 43 0.16 -15.73 11.04
CA SER A 43 -1.03 -15.65 11.89
C SER A 43 -2.08 -16.71 11.53
N GLU A 44 -1.79 -17.59 10.56
CA GLU A 44 -2.75 -18.56 10.00
C GLU A 44 -4.04 -17.87 9.54
N LEU A 45 -3.89 -16.66 9.00
CA LEU A 45 -4.99 -15.89 8.43
C LEU A 45 -4.94 -15.99 6.91
N PRO A 46 -6.12 -16.05 6.26
CA PRO A 46 -6.22 -16.04 4.82
C PRO A 46 -5.68 -14.75 4.23
N ILE A 47 -5.05 -14.86 3.06
CA ILE A 47 -4.41 -13.72 2.42
C ILE A 47 -5.47 -12.97 1.60
N PRO A 48 -5.60 -11.64 1.76
CA PRO A 48 -6.61 -10.87 1.03
C PRO A 48 -6.42 -10.94 -0.49
N ALA A 49 -7.49 -11.19 -1.24
CA ALA A 49 -7.50 -11.13 -2.70
C ALA A 49 -7.56 -9.69 -3.22
N ARG A 50 -6.72 -8.80 -2.67
CA ARG A 50 -6.77 -7.36 -2.93
C ARG A 50 -5.58 -6.88 -3.75
N PHE A 51 -5.82 -5.81 -4.49
CA PHE A 51 -4.76 -5.03 -5.11
C PHE A 51 -4.50 -3.76 -4.31
N VAL A 52 -3.24 -3.33 -4.30
CA VAL A 52 -2.78 -2.11 -3.62
C VAL A 52 -2.32 -1.11 -4.67
N LEU A 53 -2.90 0.08 -4.65
CA LEU A 53 -2.42 1.23 -5.42
C LEU A 53 -1.09 1.71 -4.86
N ASP A 54 -0.18 2.08 -5.76
CA ASP A 54 1.15 2.54 -5.42
C ASP A 54 1.32 4.01 -5.82
N SER A 55 1.30 4.88 -4.82
CA SER A 55 1.54 6.32 -5.01
C SER A 55 2.94 6.63 -5.59
N CYS A 56 3.93 5.76 -5.38
CA CYS A 56 5.26 5.90 -5.98
C CYS A 56 5.20 5.68 -7.50
N ARG A 57 4.37 4.73 -7.97
CA ARG A 57 4.10 4.54 -9.41
C ARG A 57 3.30 5.68 -9.99
N LEU A 58 2.24 6.11 -9.30
CA LEU A 58 1.48 7.29 -9.71
C LEU A 58 2.40 8.50 -9.83
N SER A 59 3.29 8.73 -8.86
CA SER A 59 4.26 9.81 -8.90
C SER A 59 5.20 9.70 -10.12
N ARG A 60 5.72 8.52 -10.45
CA ARG A 60 6.52 8.31 -11.68
C ARG A 60 5.77 8.64 -12.96
N ARG A 61 4.45 8.42 -12.97
CA ARG A 61 3.60 8.66 -14.14
C ARG A 61 3.18 10.12 -14.28
N PHE A 62 2.80 10.76 -13.18
CA PHE A 62 2.21 12.09 -13.18
C PHE A 62 3.20 13.22 -12.87
N ASN A 63 4.31 12.91 -12.21
CA ASN A 63 5.42 13.84 -11.94
C ASN A 63 6.68 13.36 -12.65
N ALA A 64 6.59 13.12 -13.97
CA ALA A 64 7.74 12.71 -14.77
C ALA A 64 8.84 13.78 -14.67
N GLY A 65 10.09 13.35 -14.46
CA GLY A 65 11.26 14.25 -14.34
C GLY A 65 11.76 14.49 -12.92
N LEU A 66 11.11 13.95 -11.88
CA LEU A 66 11.71 13.95 -10.55
C LEU A 66 12.94 13.06 -10.50
N GLN A 67 14.02 13.56 -9.89
CA GLN A 67 15.24 12.79 -9.66
C GLN A 67 15.02 11.61 -8.71
N SER A 68 14.05 11.72 -7.80
CA SER A 68 13.67 10.67 -6.86
C SER A 68 12.16 10.68 -6.63
N HIS A 69 11.61 9.48 -6.50
CA HIS A 69 10.20 9.26 -6.16
C HIS A 69 10.03 8.64 -4.77
N SER A 70 10.99 8.85 -3.86
CA SER A 70 10.80 8.50 -2.45
C SER A 70 9.67 9.35 -1.85
N LEU A 71 9.04 8.86 -0.77
CA LEU A 71 7.93 9.56 -0.12
C LEU A 71 8.31 11.01 0.24
N GLY A 72 9.50 11.19 0.82
CA GLY A 72 10.07 12.50 1.15
C GLY A 72 10.27 13.40 -0.06
N SER A 73 10.89 12.90 -1.13
CA SER A 73 11.12 13.70 -2.35
C SER A 73 9.82 14.13 -3.02
N VAL A 74 8.82 13.25 -3.06
CA VAL A 74 7.51 13.57 -3.64
C VAL A 74 6.76 14.58 -2.76
N CYS A 75 6.78 14.41 -1.44
CA CYS A 75 6.18 15.38 -0.52
C CYS A 75 6.81 16.76 -0.66
N TRP A 76 8.14 16.82 -0.69
CA TRP A 76 8.87 18.08 -0.88
C TRP A 76 8.48 18.74 -2.21
N HIS A 77 8.50 17.99 -3.32
CA HIS A 77 8.14 18.51 -4.64
C HIS A 77 6.70 19.03 -4.68
N LEU A 78 5.77 18.32 -4.04
CA LEU A 78 4.37 18.70 -4.04
C LEU A 78 4.08 19.83 -3.04
N GLY A 79 4.97 20.14 -2.10
CA GLY A 79 4.73 21.12 -1.03
C GLY A 79 3.87 20.56 0.12
N ILE A 80 4.08 19.28 0.46
CA ILE A 80 3.41 18.55 1.54
C ILE A 80 4.30 18.56 2.78
N ARG A 81 3.76 18.98 3.93
CA ARG A 81 4.50 19.01 5.19
C ARG A 81 4.40 17.65 5.89
N GLN A 82 5.55 17.02 6.14
CA GLN A 82 5.60 15.75 6.88
C GLN A 82 5.75 16.02 8.38
N GLU A 83 4.64 16.09 9.11
CA GLU A 83 4.65 16.44 10.55
C GLU A 83 5.21 15.31 11.44
N GLN A 84 5.13 14.05 10.99
CA GLN A 84 5.61 12.88 11.71
C GLN A 84 6.29 11.88 10.76
N ALA A 85 7.29 12.34 10.00
CA ALA A 85 8.06 11.48 9.11
C ALA A 85 8.57 10.24 9.85
N HIS A 86 8.54 9.08 9.19
CA HIS A 86 8.96 7.78 9.73
C HIS A 86 8.05 7.20 10.83
N ARG A 87 6.86 7.78 11.03
CA ARG A 87 5.77 7.17 11.79
C ARG A 87 4.75 6.63 10.82
N ALA A 88 4.32 5.39 11.00
CA ALA A 88 3.38 4.72 10.09
C ALA A 88 2.15 5.57 9.76
N LEU A 89 1.51 6.20 10.77
CA LEU A 89 0.37 7.08 10.54
C LEU A 89 0.75 8.35 9.74
N GLY A 90 1.88 8.99 10.07
CA GLY A 90 2.37 10.16 9.37
C GLY A 90 2.67 9.86 7.90
N ASP A 91 3.31 8.73 7.64
CA ASP A 91 3.60 8.27 6.29
C ASP A 91 2.29 7.96 5.53
N SER A 92 1.32 7.25 6.14
CA SER A 92 0.02 6.99 5.52
C SER A 92 -0.76 8.26 5.16
N LEU A 93 -0.74 9.27 6.03
CA LEU A 93 -1.36 10.57 5.76
C LEU A 93 -0.68 11.28 4.58
N ALA A 94 0.65 11.28 4.56
CA ALA A 94 1.42 11.86 3.45
C ALA A 94 1.13 11.13 2.11
N VAL A 95 1.00 9.80 2.13
CA VAL A 95 0.61 9.01 0.95
C VAL A 95 -0.78 9.44 0.43
N MET A 96 -1.75 9.59 1.32
CA MET A 96 -3.09 10.03 0.95
C MET A 96 -3.08 11.45 0.38
N GLU A 97 -2.32 12.36 0.98
CA GLU A 97 -2.21 13.74 0.47
C GLU A 97 -1.52 13.80 -0.90
N ILE A 98 -0.47 13.00 -1.14
CA ILE A 98 0.13 12.85 -2.48
C ILE A 98 -0.95 12.42 -3.48
N PHE A 99 -1.73 11.40 -3.15
CA PHE A 99 -2.78 10.91 -4.02
C PHE A 99 -3.82 11.98 -4.31
N GLN A 100 -4.31 12.68 -3.29
CA GLN A 100 -5.26 13.78 -3.46
C GLN A 100 -4.72 14.89 -4.35
N ARG A 101 -3.45 15.30 -4.18
CA ARG A 101 -2.84 16.33 -5.04
C ARG A 101 -2.67 15.88 -6.48
N ILE A 102 -2.42 14.59 -6.74
CA ILE A 102 -2.41 14.04 -8.10
C ILE A 102 -3.82 14.10 -8.70
N ILE A 103 -4.84 13.60 -7.99
CA ILE A 103 -6.22 13.59 -8.50
C ILE A 103 -6.77 15.02 -8.70
N ALA A 104 -6.45 15.96 -7.81
CA ALA A 104 -6.88 17.35 -7.93
C ALA A 104 -6.34 18.04 -9.20
N ARG A 105 -5.19 17.61 -9.73
CA ARG A 105 -4.63 18.09 -11.01
C ARG A 105 -5.30 17.43 -12.23
N HIS A 106 -6.11 16.39 -12.02
CA HIS A 106 -6.78 15.61 -13.06
C HIS A 106 -8.27 15.39 -12.73
N PRO A 107 -9.06 16.47 -12.59
CA PRO A 107 -10.43 16.41 -12.06
C PRO A 107 -11.42 15.61 -12.91
N THR A 108 -11.14 15.42 -14.19
CA THR A 108 -11.97 14.64 -15.12
C THR A 108 -11.55 13.18 -15.22
N MET A 109 -10.48 12.77 -14.54
CA MET A 109 -9.95 11.41 -14.63
C MET A 109 -10.85 10.44 -13.87
N THR A 110 -11.32 9.43 -14.58
CA THR A 110 -12.07 8.33 -13.99
C THR A 110 -11.14 7.38 -13.24
N PHE A 111 -11.72 6.57 -12.34
CA PHE A 111 -10.96 5.53 -11.66
C PHE A 111 -10.39 4.48 -12.64
N GLY A 112 -11.11 4.17 -13.73
CA GLY A 112 -10.62 3.26 -14.77
C GLY A 112 -9.35 3.78 -15.45
N GLU A 113 -9.35 5.04 -15.88
CA GLU A 113 -8.17 5.68 -16.49
C GLU A 113 -7.00 5.79 -15.50
N LEU A 114 -7.28 6.04 -14.22
CA LEU A 114 -6.27 6.02 -13.17
C LEU A 114 -5.61 4.64 -13.08
N LEU A 115 -6.39 3.55 -13.08
CA LEU A 115 -5.88 2.18 -13.04
C LEU A 115 -5.04 1.84 -14.27
N GLU A 116 -5.49 2.24 -15.47
CA GLU A 116 -4.72 2.06 -16.71
C GLU A 116 -3.37 2.76 -16.64
N ARG A 117 -3.34 4.03 -16.18
CA ARG A 117 -2.11 4.82 -16.04
C ARG A 117 -1.19 4.30 -14.94
N HIS A 118 -1.75 3.86 -13.82
CA HIS A 118 -1.03 3.19 -12.75
C HIS A 118 -0.35 1.90 -13.24
N GLY A 119 -1.01 1.21 -14.17
CA GLY A 119 -0.62 -0.11 -14.67
C GLY A 119 -0.99 -1.23 -13.68
N LYS A 120 -0.52 -2.45 -13.97
CA LYS A 120 -0.85 -3.67 -13.20
C LYS A 120 -0.63 -3.44 -11.70
N PRO A 121 -1.68 -3.36 -10.87
CA PRO A 121 -1.51 -3.09 -9.45
C PRO A 121 -0.83 -4.26 -8.75
N TYR A 122 -0.18 -4.00 -7.61
CA TYR A 122 0.45 -5.06 -6.85
C TYR A 122 -0.62 -5.81 -6.08
N ASN A 123 -0.69 -7.13 -6.29
CA ASN A 123 -1.56 -8.02 -5.55
C ASN A 123 -0.73 -8.90 -4.61
N PHE A 124 -1.42 -9.47 -3.62
CA PHE A 124 -0.82 -10.38 -2.66
C PHE A 124 -0.27 -11.65 -3.33
N ASP A 125 -0.85 -12.09 -4.44
CA ASP A 125 -0.38 -13.24 -5.24
C ASP A 125 1.07 -13.11 -5.72
N ARG A 126 1.48 -11.91 -6.13
CA ARG A 126 2.84 -11.67 -6.61
C ARG A 126 3.85 -11.64 -5.47
N ALA A 127 3.47 -11.08 -4.32
CA ALA A 127 4.29 -11.14 -3.11
C ALA A 127 4.41 -12.59 -2.64
N ILE A 128 3.33 -13.35 -2.76
CA ILE A 128 3.29 -14.78 -2.51
C ILE A 128 4.36 -15.51 -3.36
N ALA A 129 4.26 -15.39 -4.68
CA ALA A 129 5.14 -16.08 -5.62
C ALA A 129 6.64 -15.72 -5.49
N THR A 130 6.97 -14.59 -4.86
CA THR A 130 8.35 -14.07 -4.73
C THR A 130 8.89 -14.14 -3.30
N SER A 131 8.09 -14.59 -2.33
CA SER A 131 8.52 -14.66 -0.94
C SER A 131 9.14 -16.03 -0.63
N TYR A 132 10.46 -16.06 -0.51
CA TYR A 132 11.25 -17.23 -0.09
C TYR A 132 10.92 -17.71 1.34
N CYS A 133 10.16 -16.94 2.13
CA CYS A 133 9.86 -17.23 3.53
C CYS A 133 8.54 -17.98 3.75
N ILE A 134 7.80 -18.34 2.69
CA ILE A 134 6.52 -19.06 2.79
C ILE A 134 6.68 -20.41 2.08
N PRO A 135 6.88 -21.53 2.81
CA PRO A 135 7.01 -22.85 2.21
C PRO A 135 5.69 -23.28 1.53
N ARG A 136 5.77 -23.63 0.24
CA ARG A 136 4.74 -24.26 -0.61
C ARG A 136 3.29 -23.74 -0.47
N TYR A 137 2.93 -22.89 -1.43
CA TYR A 137 1.64 -22.22 -1.67
C TYR A 137 0.38 -23.05 -1.94
N ALA A 138 0.40 -24.37 -1.76
CA ALA A 138 -0.70 -25.21 -2.26
C ALA A 138 -2.00 -25.16 -1.43
N SER A 139 -2.00 -24.57 -0.23
CA SER A 139 -3.11 -24.72 0.73
C SER A 139 -3.66 -23.44 1.37
N LEU A 140 -3.25 -22.25 0.93
CA LEU A 140 -3.76 -21.00 1.52
C LEU A 140 -4.99 -20.48 0.75
N GLU A 141 -6.13 -20.44 1.43
CA GLU A 141 -7.38 -19.92 0.88
C GLU A 141 -7.35 -18.38 0.80
N ARG A 142 -7.93 -17.85 -0.29
CA ARG A 142 -8.10 -16.41 -0.51
C ARG A 142 -9.49 -15.97 -0.04
N ILE A 143 -9.62 -14.74 0.42
CA ILE A 143 -10.92 -14.12 0.68
C ILE A 143 -11.09 -12.86 -0.17
N GLU A 144 -12.28 -12.75 -0.77
CA GLU A 144 -12.77 -11.63 -1.59
C GLU A 144 -12.95 -10.31 -0.79
#